data_AF-A0A974A9R9-F1
#
_entry.id   AF-A0A974A9R9-F1
#
_cell.length_a   1.000
_cell.length_b   1.000
_cell.length_c   1.000
_cell.angle_alpha   90.00
_cell.angle_beta   90.00
_cell.angle_gamma   90.00
#
_symmetry.space_group_name_H-M   'P 1'
#
loop_
_entity.id
_entity.type
_entity.pdbx_description
1 polymer ?
#
loop_
_entity_poly.entity_id
_entity_poly.type
_entity_poly.pdbx_seq_one_letter_code
_entity_poly.pdbx_strand_id
1 'polypeptide(L)'
;MTQRSDAFELAGAWAAKADQCSKVFARRGRANQVDFTNFSGAYGGGFLVEANRLRSKFETCTIKARKDDGESINLVVACANGVMLSNIQFFLKVIDDDTVTRLFPGVDGMDTNYHRCKI
;
A
#
# COMPACT_ATOMS: atom_id res chain seq x y z
N MET A 1 7.69 3.98 30.86
CA MET A 1 7.57 4.60 29.53
C MET A 1 6.40 3.93 28.83
N THR A 2 5.36 4.68 28.53
CA THR A 2 4.08 4.16 28.05
C THR A 2 4.21 3.79 26.58
N GLN A 3 4.32 2.50 26.28
CA GLN A 3 4.27 1.95 24.93
C GLN A 3 2.84 2.17 24.42
N ARG A 4 2.63 3.19 23.59
CA ARG A 4 1.39 3.27 22.79
C ARG A 4 1.48 2.16 21.76
N SER A 5 0.79 1.05 22.02
CA SER A 5 0.58 -0.03 21.05
C SER A 5 -0.45 0.38 19.99
N ASP A 6 -0.33 1.59 19.46
CA ASP A 6 -1.21 2.03 18.39
C ASP A 6 -0.57 1.54 17.09
N ALA A 7 -1.14 0.48 16.51
CA ALA A 7 -0.74 -0.01 15.20
C ALA A 7 -0.77 1.15 14.19
N PHE A 8 0.19 1.20 13.27
CA PHE A 8 0.26 2.27 12.28
C PHE A 8 -1.02 2.33 11.44
N GLU A 9 -1.56 3.52 11.17
CA GLU A 9 -2.78 3.64 10.37
C GLU A 9 -2.47 3.51 8.87
N LEU A 10 -2.33 2.27 8.38
CA LEU A 10 -1.92 1.99 6.99
C LEU A 10 -3.05 2.19 5.96
N ALA A 11 -4.31 2.20 6.39
CA ALA A 11 -5.45 2.31 5.47
C ALA A 11 -5.40 3.60 4.63
N GLY A 12 -5.72 3.48 3.35
CA GLY A 12 -5.75 4.61 2.42
C GLY A 12 -4.97 4.39 1.13
N ALA A 13 -4.74 5.48 0.41
CA ALA A 13 -4.08 5.52 -0.89
C ALA A 13 -2.62 5.95 -0.75
N TRP A 14 -1.73 5.23 -1.43
CA TRP A 14 -0.29 5.42 -1.33
C TRP A 14 0.34 5.48 -2.72
N ALA A 15 1.01 6.58 -3.06
CA ALA A 15 1.65 6.78 -4.37
C ALA A 15 3.18 6.80 -4.23
N ALA A 16 3.89 6.34 -5.26
CA ALA A 16 5.36 6.39 -5.28
C ALA A 16 5.92 7.83 -5.28
N LYS A 17 5.09 8.82 -5.65
CA LYS A 17 5.43 10.24 -5.65
C LYS A 17 4.25 11.04 -5.09
N ALA A 18 4.49 11.81 -4.02
CA ALA A 18 3.44 12.56 -3.33
C ALA A 18 2.72 13.58 -4.25
N ASP A 19 3.46 14.24 -5.13
CA ASP A 19 2.95 15.25 -6.08
C ASP A 19 2.15 14.64 -7.25
N GLN A 20 2.13 13.31 -7.39
CA GLN A 20 1.38 12.60 -8.44
C GLN A 20 0.09 11.96 -7.94
N CYS A 21 -0.31 12.14 -6.66
CA CYS A 21 -1.49 11.52 -6.09
C CYS A 21 -2.77 11.67 -6.93
N SER A 22 -3.07 12.88 -7.43
CA SER A 22 -4.24 13.16 -8.27
C SER A 22 -4.17 12.57 -9.68
N LYS A 23 -2.98 12.14 -10.12
CA LYS A 23 -2.77 11.42 -11.38
C LYS A 23 -2.76 9.91 -11.19
N VAL A 24 -2.48 9.42 -10.00
CA VAL A 24 -2.49 7.99 -9.65
C VAL A 24 -3.89 7.54 -9.23
N PHE A 25 -4.58 8.36 -8.43
CA PHE A 25 -5.89 8.05 -7.87
C PHE A 25 -6.93 9.09 -8.27
N ALA A 26 -8.19 8.67 -8.32
CA ALA A 26 -9.34 9.53 -8.47
C ALA A 26 -10.50 8.96 -7.65
N ARG A 27 -11.39 9.84 -7.18
CA ARG A 27 -12.65 9.38 -6.60
C ARG A 27 -13.67 9.08 -7.69
N ARG A 28 -14.39 7.96 -7.55
CA ARG A 28 -15.32 7.44 -8.55
C ARG A 28 -16.66 7.06 -7.91
N GLY A 29 -17.71 7.16 -8.72
CA GLY A 29 -19.06 6.71 -8.37
C GLY A 29 -19.74 7.57 -7.30
N ARG A 30 -21.00 7.21 -6.98
CA ARG A 30 -21.82 7.94 -6.00
C ARG A 30 -21.29 7.87 -4.58
N ALA A 31 -20.58 6.78 -4.25
CA ALA A 31 -19.98 6.56 -2.93
C ALA A 31 -18.59 7.21 -2.77
N ASN A 32 -18.12 7.97 -3.78
CA ASN A 32 -16.86 8.72 -3.73
C ASN A 32 -15.64 7.84 -3.39
N GLN A 33 -15.64 6.59 -3.86
CA GLN A 33 -14.60 5.60 -3.58
C GLN A 33 -13.31 5.96 -4.32
N VAL A 34 -12.17 5.81 -3.65
CA VAL A 34 -10.86 6.04 -4.26
C VAL A 34 -10.52 4.84 -5.14
N ASP A 35 -10.15 5.10 -6.39
CA ASP A 35 -9.71 4.08 -7.34
C ASP A 35 -8.57 4.62 -8.22
N PHE A 36 -7.92 3.74 -8.96
CA PHE A 36 -6.82 4.12 -9.85
C PHE A 36 -7.33 4.90 -11.08
N THR A 37 -6.54 5.87 -11.55
CA THR A 37 -6.76 6.48 -12.87
C THR A 37 -6.35 5.52 -13.99
N ASN A 38 -6.75 5.82 -15.23
CA ASN A 38 -6.40 5.02 -16.40
C ASN A 38 -4.89 4.96 -16.68
N PHE A 39 -4.11 5.97 -16.28
CA PHE A 39 -2.67 6.06 -16.56
C PHE A 39 -1.80 6.08 -15.30
N SER A 40 -2.31 5.60 -14.16
CA SER A 40 -1.62 5.61 -12.87
C SER A 40 -0.16 5.10 -12.91
N GLY A 41 0.14 4.05 -13.68
CA GLY A 41 1.49 3.50 -13.83
C GLY A 41 2.49 4.46 -14.49
N ALA A 42 2.04 5.33 -15.40
CA ALA A 42 2.90 6.36 -16.03
C ALA A 42 3.39 7.41 -15.02
N TYR A 43 2.74 7.49 -13.85
CA TYR A 43 3.07 8.42 -12.77
C TYR A 43 3.73 7.74 -11.57
N GLY A 44 4.25 6.51 -11.76
CA GLY A 44 4.90 5.71 -10.71
C GLY A 44 3.98 4.71 -10.01
N GLY A 45 2.67 4.81 -10.22
CA GLY A 45 1.69 3.92 -9.61
C GLY A 45 1.56 4.10 -8.10
N GLY A 46 1.01 3.08 -7.45
CA GLY A 46 0.66 3.12 -6.05
C GLY A 46 -0.13 1.89 -5.63
N PHE A 47 -0.55 1.88 -4.36
CA PHE A 47 -1.43 0.86 -3.82
C PHE A 47 -2.53 1.49 -2.93
N LEU A 48 -3.63 0.77 -2.81
CA LEU A 48 -4.72 1.07 -1.87
C LEU A 48 -4.73 -0.02 -0.80
N VAL A 49 -4.73 0.40 0.46
CA VAL A 49 -4.97 -0.48 1.61
C VAL A 49 -6.37 -0.23 2.12
N GLU A 50 -7.19 -1.26 2.05
CA GLU A 50 -8.57 -1.29 2.57
C GLU A 50 -8.62 -2.32 3.70
N ALA A 51 -9.80 -2.51 4.32
CA ALA A 51 -9.97 -3.33 5.53
C ALA A 51 -9.23 -4.68 5.52
N ASN A 52 -9.38 -5.47 4.45
CA ASN A 52 -8.69 -6.76 4.28
C ASN A 52 -8.10 -6.93 2.88
N ARG A 53 -7.91 -5.84 2.13
CA ARG A 53 -7.43 -5.89 0.74
C ARG A 53 -6.26 -4.94 0.53
N LEU A 54 -5.26 -5.44 -0.16
CA LEU A 54 -4.18 -4.64 -0.76
C LEU A 54 -4.42 -4.63 -2.27
N ARG A 55 -4.72 -3.47 -2.83
CA ARG A 55 -5.01 -3.32 -4.26
C ARG A 55 -3.90 -2.55 -4.96
N SER A 56 -3.47 -3.06 -6.09
CA SER A 56 -2.77 -2.31 -7.12
C SER A 56 -3.73 -2.03 -8.29
N LYS A 57 -3.26 -1.31 -9.31
CA LYS A 57 -4.05 -1.07 -10.52
C LYS A 57 -4.43 -2.37 -11.25
N PHE A 58 -3.58 -3.39 -11.18
CA PHE A 58 -3.71 -4.62 -11.99
C PHE A 58 -4.13 -5.84 -11.17
N GLU A 59 -4.01 -5.78 -9.86
CA GLU A 59 -4.20 -6.94 -9.00
C GLU A 59 -4.81 -6.55 -7.66
N THR A 60 -5.67 -7.41 -7.13
CA THR A 60 -6.22 -7.28 -5.78
C THR A 60 -5.78 -8.49 -4.97
N CYS A 61 -5.13 -8.22 -3.86
CA CYS A 61 -4.69 -9.23 -2.91
C CYS A 61 -5.51 -9.17 -1.63
N THR A 62 -5.76 -10.32 -1.02
CA THR A 62 -6.41 -10.42 0.29
C THR A 62 -5.34 -10.46 1.38
N ILE A 63 -5.45 -9.58 2.38
CA ILE A 63 -4.55 -9.59 3.54
C ILE A 63 -4.94 -10.78 4.42
N LYS A 64 -4.03 -11.76 4.53
CA LYS A 64 -4.20 -12.98 5.32
C LYS A 64 -3.69 -12.84 6.74
N ALA A 65 -2.63 -12.06 6.91
CA ALA A 65 -2.06 -11.73 8.20
C ALA A 65 -1.43 -10.33 8.15
N ARG A 66 -1.46 -9.65 9.29
CA ARG A 66 -0.79 -8.37 9.52
C ARG A 66 -0.03 -8.45 10.82
N LYS A 67 1.26 -8.13 10.77
CA LYS A 67 2.09 -7.86 11.94
C LYS A 67 2.52 -6.40 11.86
N ASP A 68 2.29 -5.66 12.91
CA ASP A 68 2.57 -4.23 13.01
C ASP A 68 3.17 -3.97 14.39
N ASP A 69 4.36 -3.37 14.42
CA ASP A 69 5.04 -2.99 15.65
C ASP A 69 5.28 -1.47 15.76
N GLY A 70 4.60 -0.67 14.92
CA GLY A 70 4.69 0.78 14.86
C GLY A 70 5.86 1.31 14.01
N GLU A 71 6.98 0.59 13.97
CA GLU A 71 8.13 0.94 13.12
C GLU A 71 8.12 0.18 11.79
N SER A 72 7.54 -1.01 11.80
CA SER A 72 7.48 -1.90 10.65
C SER A 72 6.14 -2.60 10.55
N ILE A 73 5.75 -2.89 9.31
CA ILE A 73 4.52 -3.59 8.98
C ILE A 73 4.86 -4.73 8.04
N ASN A 74 4.52 -5.95 8.41
CA ASN A 74 4.57 -7.10 7.52
C ASN A 74 3.15 -7.58 7.22
N LEU A 75 2.75 -7.49 5.96
CA LEU A 75 1.50 -8.07 5.48
C LEU A 75 1.78 -9.36 4.71
N VAL A 76 1.11 -10.45 5.08
CA VAL A 76 1.02 -11.64 4.22
C VAL A 76 -0.22 -11.48 3.36
N VAL A 77 -0.04 -11.30 2.06
CA VAL A 77 -1.13 -11.09 1.11
C VAL A 77 -1.25 -12.25 0.14
N ALA A 78 -2.47 -12.75 -0.07
CA ALA A 78 -2.78 -13.72 -1.10
C ALA A 78 -3.30 -12.99 -2.33
N CYS A 79 -2.53 -12.98 -3.40
CA CYS A 79 -2.88 -12.35 -4.67
C CYS A 79 -3.36 -13.41 -5.66
N ALA A 80 -4.45 -13.12 -6.38
CA ALA A 80 -5.02 -14.01 -7.38
C ALA A 80 -4.87 -13.38 -8.76
N ASN A 81 -4.09 -14.03 -9.63
CA ASN A 81 -3.94 -13.66 -11.03
C ASN A 81 -4.46 -14.79 -11.94
N GLY A 82 -5.77 -14.84 -12.14
CA GLY A 82 -6.40 -15.93 -12.88
C GLY A 82 -6.47 -17.21 -12.03
N VAL A 83 -5.73 -18.26 -12.41
CA VAL A 83 -5.79 -19.59 -11.76
C VAL A 83 -4.75 -19.75 -10.64
N MET A 84 -3.69 -18.94 -10.60
CA MET A 84 -2.64 -19.05 -9.60
C MET A 84 -2.93 -18.15 -8.39
N LEU A 85 -2.74 -18.74 -7.19
CA LEU A 85 -2.74 -18.03 -5.92
C LEU A 85 -1.31 -17.97 -5.40
N SER A 86 -0.80 -16.76 -5.21
CA SER A 86 0.54 -16.54 -4.67
C SER A 86 0.45 -15.79 -3.35
N ASN A 87 1.11 -16.31 -2.32
CA ASN A 87 1.29 -15.59 -1.06
C ASN A 87 2.56 -14.76 -1.15
N ILE A 88 2.42 -13.45 -0.97
CA ILE A 88 3.51 -12.47 -1.03
C ILE A 88 3.61 -11.82 0.34
N GLN A 89 4.84 -11.61 0.81
CA GLN A 89 5.09 -10.77 1.98
C GLN A 89 5.33 -9.34 1.54
N PHE A 90 4.59 -8.40 2.11
CA PHE A 90 4.67 -6.98 1.84
C PHE A 90 5.22 -6.30 3.09
N PHE A 91 6.54 -6.09 3.09
CA PHE A 91 7.25 -5.44 4.18
C PHE A 91 7.31 -3.93 3.95
N LEU A 92 6.86 -3.18 4.95
CA LEU A 92 6.94 -1.74 5.00
C LEU A 92 7.73 -1.33 6.25
N LYS A 93 8.60 -0.35 6.07
CA LYS A 93 9.17 0.44 7.16
C LYS A 93 8.41 1.76 7.25
N VAL A 94 7.95 2.11 8.43
CA VAL A 94 7.34 3.41 8.70
C VAL A 94 8.45 4.44 8.82
N ILE A 95 8.34 5.53 8.06
CA ILE A 95 9.26 6.67 8.15
C ILE A 95 8.59 7.78 8.97
N ASP A 96 7.33 8.08 8.62
CA ASP A 96 6.44 8.99 9.31
C ASP A 96 4.98 8.64 8.98
N ASP A 97 4.02 9.43 9.48
CA ASP A 97 2.58 9.19 9.29
C ASP A 97 2.13 9.17 7.82
N ASP A 98 2.84 9.88 6.95
CA ASP A 98 2.53 10.07 5.54
C ASP A 98 3.55 9.39 4.60
N THR A 99 4.57 8.70 5.12
CA THR A 99 5.64 8.07 4.34
C THR A 99 6.00 6.69 4.85
N VAL A 100 5.97 5.71 3.95
CA VAL A 100 6.44 4.34 4.19
C VAL A 100 7.42 3.91 3.11
N THR A 101 8.39 3.09 3.47
CA THR A 101 9.34 2.48 2.53
C THR A 101 9.03 1.00 2.39
N ARG A 102 8.72 0.55 1.17
CA ARG A 102 8.62 -0.87 0.87
C ARG A 102 10.00 -1.48 0.81
N LEU A 103 10.20 -2.53 1.59
CA LEU A 103 11.41 -3.32 1.63
C LEU A 103 11.21 -4.63 0.88
N PHE A 104 12.27 -5.10 0.22
CA PHE A 104 12.31 -6.37 -0.49
C PHE A 104 13.38 -7.26 0.16
N PRO A 105 13.04 -8.04 1.20
CA PRO A 105 14.03 -8.84 1.91
C PRO A 105 14.79 -9.78 0.97
N GLY A 106 16.12 -9.79 1.10
CA GLY A 106 17.01 -10.59 0.25
C GLY A 106 17.37 -9.93 -1.09
N VAL A 107 16.91 -8.70 -1.35
CA VAL A 107 17.33 -7.90 -2.51
C VAL A 107 17.91 -6.57 -2.04
N ASP A 108 19.24 -6.48 -2.04
CA ASP A 108 19.95 -5.28 -1.58
C ASP A 108 19.73 -4.10 -2.54
N GLY A 109 19.54 -2.91 -1.96
CA GLY A 109 19.37 -1.66 -2.72
C GLY A 109 18.05 -1.54 -3.48
N MET A 110 17.11 -2.47 -3.28
CA MET A 110 15.76 -2.36 -3.80
C MET A 110 14.82 -1.94 -2.68
N ASP A 111 14.54 -0.65 -2.60
CA ASP A 111 13.51 -0.07 -1.77
C ASP A 111 12.65 0.90 -2.58
N THR A 112 11.44 1.17 -2.11
CA THR A 112 10.55 2.11 -2.79
C THR A 112 9.75 2.87 -1.77
N ASN A 113 9.89 4.20 -1.77
CA ASN A 113 9.08 5.07 -0.93
C ASN A 113 7.68 5.21 -1.50
N TYR A 114 6.72 5.25 -0.59
CA TYR A 114 5.33 5.56 -0.89
C TYR A 114 4.85 6.63 0.06
N HIS A 115 4.03 7.53 -0.48
CA HIS A 115 3.50 8.69 0.20
C HIS A 115 1.99 8.61 0.26
N ARG A 116 1.43 8.93 1.43
CA ARG A 116 -0.01 8.93 1.65
C ARG A 116 -0.67 10.02 0.82
N CYS A 117 -1.70 9.64 0.07
CA CYS A 117 -2.49 10.56 -0.72
C CYS A 117 -3.70 11.06 0.07
N LYS A 118 -3.75 12.37 0.30
CA LYS A 118 -4.90 13.09 0.87
C LYS A 118 -5.87 13.44 -0.27
N ILE A 119 -6.53 12.41 -0.79
CA ILE A 119 -7.52 12.52 -1.88
C ILE A 119 -8.92 12.35 -1.35
#